data_AF-A0A484MPR6-F1
#
_entry.id   AF-A0A484MPR6-F1
#
_cell.length_a   1.000
_cell.length_b   1.000
_cell.length_c   1.000
_cell.angle_alpha   90.00
_cell.angle_beta   90.00
_cell.angle_gamma   90.00
#
_symmetry.space_group_name_H-M   'P 1'
#
loop_
_entity.id
_entity.type
_entity.pdbx_description
1 polymer ?
#
loop_
_entity_poly.entity_id
_entity_poly.type
_entity_poly.pdbx_seq_one_letter_code
_entity_poly.pdbx_strand_id
1 'polypeptide(L)'
;MKMERGCKVSLHVAVVVSAIIFIYWSTLFVFIDRWFGLGSSPGMINAFAFTVVAILCISNYGLAIYTDPGRVPASFLPDIEGPDNTIHEIKRKGGDLRYCQKCFTYKPPRAHHCHACNRCVLRMDHHCVWMNNCVGHANYKVFFVFVVYAVLACLYSLVLLVGSLAMESELDQQHHDERPHKTVYIIAGLLLVPLSLALTFFLGWHTYLILQNKTTIEYHEGVRALAEKGGHLYSHPYDLGAYENIISVLGPNVLCWILPTAGHIGSGLRFRTSYDDKIALTTTSQ
;
A
#
# COMPACT_ATOMS: atom_id res chain seq x y z
N MET A 1 -28.51 -2.74 11.85
CA MET A 1 -28.65 -1.32 11.43
C MET A 1 -27.55 -1.02 10.42
N LYS A 2 -27.87 -1.02 9.11
CA LYS A 2 -26.93 -0.61 8.06
C LYS A 2 -26.80 0.91 8.16
N MET A 3 -25.67 1.42 8.65
CA MET A 3 -25.31 2.80 8.40
C MET A 3 -25.01 2.91 6.90
N GLU A 4 -25.96 3.46 6.15
CA GLU A 4 -25.69 3.96 4.81
C GLU A 4 -24.58 5.01 4.93
N ARG A 5 -23.38 4.65 4.49
CA ARG A 5 -22.31 5.63 4.27
C ARG A 5 -22.78 6.49 3.10
N GLY A 6 -23.49 7.57 3.39
CA GLY A 6 -23.62 8.68 2.45
C GLY A 6 -22.21 9.02 1.97
N CYS A 7 -22.01 9.04 0.65
CA CYS A 7 -20.71 9.24 0.00
C CYS A 7 -20.19 10.65 0.29
N LYS A 8 -19.65 10.87 1.49
CA LYS A 8 -18.87 12.05 1.82
C LYS A 8 -17.42 11.69 1.54
N VAL A 9 -16.90 12.18 0.41
CA VAL A 9 -15.47 12.16 0.13
C VAL A 9 -14.77 12.82 1.31
N SER A 10 -13.86 12.11 1.97
CA SER A 10 -13.13 12.69 3.10
C SER A 10 -12.23 13.82 2.60
N LEU A 11 -12.00 14.84 3.43
CA LEU A 11 -11.09 15.94 3.09
C LEU A 11 -9.73 15.42 2.60
N HIS A 12 -9.20 14.39 3.26
CA HIS A 12 -7.92 13.77 2.91
C HIS A 12 -7.94 13.11 1.54
N VAL A 13 -9.03 12.41 1.18
CA VAL A 13 -9.19 11.85 -0.16
C VAL A 13 -9.28 12.96 -1.21
N ALA A 14 -10.03 14.03 -0.91
CA ALA A 14 -10.11 15.18 -1.81
C ALA A 14 -8.75 15.88 -2.02
N VAL A 15 -7.91 15.96 -0.98
CA VAL A 15 -6.53 16.48 -1.07
C VAL A 15 -5.68 15.59 -1.99
N VAL A 16 -5.72 14.27 -1.83
CA VAL A 16 -4.96 13.34 -2.67
C VAL A 16 -5.40 13.42 -4.13
N VAL A 17 -6.71 13.42 -4.39
CA VAL A 17 -7.25 13.55 -5.75
C VAL A 17 -6.86 14.89 -6.38
N SER A 18 -6.96 15.99 -5.64
CA SER A 18 -6.53 17.31 -6.10
C SER A 18 -5.04 17.35 -6.44
N ALA A 19 -4.20 16.72 -5.61
CA ALA A 19 -2.77 16.62 -5.86
C ALA A 19 -2.47 15.81 -7.13
N ILE A 20 -3.15 14.68 -7.34
CA ILE A 20 -3.01 13.86 -8.57
C ILE A 20 -3.42 14.67 -9.80
N ILE A 21 -4.55 15.40 -9.75
CA ILE A 21 -5.03 16.23 -10.87
C ILE A 21 -4.03 17.36 -11.17
N PHE A 22 -3.56 18.06 -10.13
CA PHE A 22 -2.59 19.15 -10.29
C PHE A 22 -1.27 18.65 -10.89
N ILE A 23 -0.72 17.56 -10.35
CA ILE A 23 0.50 16.93 -10.88
C ILE A 23 0.23 16.56 -12.35
N TYR A 24 -0.85 15.85 -12.65
CA TYR A 24 -1.19 15.44 -14.00
C TYR A 24 -1.22 16.59 -15.01
N TRP A 25 -1.96 17.65 -14.66
CA TRP A 25 -2.10 18.84 -15.49
C TRP A 25 -0.75 19.55 -15.69
N SER A 26 0.01 19.77 -14.61
CA SER A 26 1.31 20.45 -14.67
C SER A 26 2.33 19.66 -15.50
N THR A 27 2.36 18.33 -15.37
CA THR A 27 3.28 17.49 -16.15
C THR A 27 2.98 17.56 -17.64
N LEU A 28 1.71 17.45 -18.04
CA LEU A 28 1.34 17.46 -19.45
C LEU A 28 1.47 18.84 -20.10
N PHE A 29 0.83 19.84 -19.51
CA PHE A 29 0.63 21.13 -20.16
C PHE A 29 1.71 22.16 -19.82
N VAL A 30 2.57 21.88 -18.84
CA VAL A 30 3.70 22.76 -18.50
C VAL A 30 5.03 22.07 -18.76
N PHE A 31 5.32 20.93 -18.12
CA PHE A 31 6.66 20.34 -18.19
C PHE A 31 6.96 19.69 -19.55
N ILE A 32 6.05 18.84 -20.05
CA ILE A 32 6.24 18.17 -21.33
C ILE A 32 6.20 19.18 -22.48
N ASP A 33 5.21 20.07 -22.47
CA ASP A 33 5.11 21.10 -23.51
C ASP A 33 6.33 22.01 -23.53
N ARG A 34 6.84 22.42 -22.36
CA ARG A 34 8.04 23.27 -22.30
C ARG A 34 9.31 22.55 -22.73
N TRP A 35 9.50 21.28 -22.35
CA TRP A 35 10.74 20.56 -22.65
C TRP A 35 10.75 20.02 -24.09
N PHE A 36 9.66 19.41 -24.54
CA PHE A 36 9.61 18.72 -25.83
C PHE A 36 8.63 19.35 -26.83
N GLY A 37 7.65 20.14 -26.36
CA GLY A 37 6.50 20.56 -27.17
C GLY A 37 5.51 19.42 -27.38
N LEU A 38 4.23 19.63 -27.09
CA LEU A 38 3.22 18.57 -27.22
C LEU A 38 2.99 18.10 -28.66
N GLY A 39 3.31 18.94 -29.66
CA GLY A 39 3.23 18.58 -31.08
C GLY A 39 4.39 17.70 -31.57
N SER A 40 5.44 17.50 -30.77
CA SER A 40 6.59 16.69 -31.16
C SER A 40 6.39 15.22 -30.82
N SER A 41 7.06 14.31 -31.54
CA SER A 41 7.01 12.87 -31.24
C SER A 41 7.45 12.56 -29.80
N PRO A 42 8.56 13.13 -29.27
CA PRO A 42 8.93 12.93 -27.86
C PRO A 42 7.88 13.46 -26.88
N GLY A 43 7.27 14.60 -27.16
CA GLY A 43 6.20 15.17 -26.33
C GLY A 43 4.99 14.24 -26.26
N MET A 44 4.50 13.77 -27.41
CA MET A 44 3.36 12.84 -27.50
C MET A 44 3.65 11.50 -26.78
N ILE A 45 4.85 10.94 -26.95
CA ILE A 45 5.24 9.68 -26.29
C ILE A 45 5.24 9.86 -24.77
N ASN A 46 5.84 10.94 -24.25
CA ASN A 46 5.85 11.22 -22.82
C ASN A 46 4.43 11.48 -22.29
N ALA A 47 3.61 12.22 -23.02
CA ALA A 47 2.22 12.49 -22.64
C ALA A 47 1.39 11.21 -22.55
N PHE A 48 1.54 10.31 -23.54
CA PHE A 48 0.89 9.01 -23.53
C PHE A 48 1.37 8.14 -22.37
N ALA A 49 2.69 7.98 -22.21
CA ALA A 49 3.28 7.15 -21.16
C ALA A 49 2.87 7.63 -19.76
N PHE A 50 2.95 8.94 -19.52
CA PHE A 50 2.56 9.53 -18.25
C PHE A 50 1.06 9.40 -17.98
N THR A 51 0.22 9.53 -19.01
CA THR A 51 -1.23 9.30 -18.90
C THR A 51 -1.55 7.85 -18.53
N VAL A 52 -0.85 6.87 -19.10
CA VAL A 52 -1.01 5.45 -18.71
C VAL A 52 -0.65 5.25 -17.23
N VAL A 53 0.47 5.81 -16.76
CA VAL A 53 0.87 5.74 -15.34
C VAL A 53 -0.18 6.39 -14.44
N ALA A 54 -0.70 7.57 -14.81
CA ALA A 54 -1.73 8.28 -14.07
C ALA A 54 -3.04 7.48 -13.98
N ILE A 55 -3.48 6.86 -15.08
CA ILE A 55 -4.68 6.00 -15.12
C ILE A 55 -4.50 4.79 -14.20
N LEU A 56 -3.34 4.13 -14.23
CA LEU A 56 -3.06 2.98 -13.36
C LEU A 56 -2.99 3.40 -11.88
N CYS A 57 -2.41 4.57 -11.59
CA CYS A 57 -2.38 5.15 -10.25
C CYS A 57 -3.79 5.41 -9.72
N ILE A 58 -4.63 6.16 -10.44
CA ILE A 58 -5.98 6.52 -9.98
C ILE A 58 -6.91 5.32 -9.91
N SER A 59 -6.75 4.34 -10.82
CA SER A 59 -7.54 3.11 -10.81
C SER A 59 -7.24 2.27 -9.57
N ASN A 60 -5.94 2.07 -9.24
CA ASN A 60 -5.56 1.35 -8.03
C ASN A 60 -5.94 2.12 -6.75
N TYR A 61 -5.84 3.45 -6.76
CA TYR A 61 -6.29 4.28 -5.64
C TYR A 61 -7.80 4.12 -5.40
N GLY A 62 -8.60 4.18 -6.47
CA GLY A 62 -10.04 3.92 -6.42
C GLY A 62 -10.35 2.52 -5.88
N LEU A 63 -9.69 1.49 -6.40
CA LEU A 63 -9.84 0.12 -5.89
C LEU A 63 -9.47 0.02 -4.41
N ALA A 64 -8.38 0.65 -3.97
CA ALA A 64 -7.96 0.64 -2.57
C ALA A 64 -9.03 1.29 -1.67
N ILE A 65 -9.63 2.43 -2.10
CA ILE A 65 -10.70 3.11 -1.36
C ILE A 65 -11.96 2.25 -1.26
N TYR A 66 -12.40 1.67 -2.37
CA TYR A 66 -13.72 1.02 -2.46
C TYR A 66 -13.72 -0.47 -2.12
N THR A 67 -12.57 -1.14 -2.17
CA THR A 67 -12.47 -2.56 -1.79
C THR A 67 -12.58 -2.70 -0.28
N ASP A 68 -13.49 -3.58 0.17
CA ASP A 68 -13.57 -3.95 1.58
C ASP A 68 -12.23 -4.59 2.01
N PRO A 69 -11.55 -4.11 3.06
CA PRO A 69 -10.23 -4.62 3.46
C PRO A 69 -10.23 -6.04 4.05
N GLY A 70 -11.40 -6.67 4.17
CA GLY A 70 -11.60 -7.96 4.81
C GLY A 70 -12.22 -7.78 6.18
N ARG A 71 -13.27 -8.54 6.45
CA ARG A 71 -14.02 -8.53 7.71
C ARG A 71 -13.97 -9.92 8.33
N VAL A 72 -13.81 -9.98 9.65
CA VAL A 72 -13.99 -11.22 10.41
C VAL A 72 -15.46 -11.65 10.35
N PRO A 73 -15.79 -12.86 9.87
CA PRO A 73 -17.16 -13.37 9.89
C PRO A 73 -17.70 -13.46 11.32
N ALA A 74 -18.98 -13.13 11.52
CA ALA A 74 -19.60 -13.22 12.84
C ALA A 74 -19.64 -14.67 13.39
N SER A 75 -19.69 -15.64 12.48
CA SER A 75 -19.63 -17.08 12.77
C SER A 75 -18.21 -17.60 13.01
N PHE A 76 -17.18 -16.76 12.99
CA PHE A 76 -15.81 -17.20 13.21
C PHE A 76 -15.67 -17.75 14.63
N LEU A 77 -15.32 -19.03 14.72
CA LEU A 77 -14.93 -19.72 15.94
C LEU A 77 -13.53 -20.30 15.73
N PRO A 78 -12.61 -20.12 16.70
CA PRO A 78 -11.30 -20.74 16.63
C PRO A 78 -11.47 -22.25 16.80
N ASP A 79 -10.93 -23.01 15.86
CA ASP A 79 -10.90 -24.46 15.93
C ASP A 79 -9.66 -24.90 16.74
N ILE A 80 -9.88 -25.22 18.02
CA ILE A 80 -8.82 -25.52 19.01
C ILE A 80 -8.30 -26.95 18.87
N GLU A 81 -9.09 -27.85 18.29
CA GLU A 81 -8.81 -29.29 18.26
C GLU A 81 -8.35 -29.78 16.88
N GLY A 82 -8.48 -28.95 15.85
CA GLY A 82 -8.05 -29.27 14.50
C GLY A 82 -6.52 -29.51 14.39
N PRO A 83 -6.07 -30.64 13.79
CA PRO A 83 -4.65 -30.98 13.64
C PRO A 83 -3.85 -29.98 12.78
N ASP A 84 -4.58 -29.11 12.08
CA ASP A 84 -4.11 -28.12 11.12
C ASP A 84 -3.80 -26.74 11.76
N ASN A 85 -4.21 -26.49 13.00
CA ASN A 85 -4.04 -25.18 13.67
C ASN A 85 -2.83 -25.18 14.61
N THR A 86 -1.65 -25.17 14.01
CA THR A 86 -0.35 -25.24 14.69
C THR A 86 -0.02 -23.97 15.49
N ILE A 87 -0.66 -22.83 15.16
CA ILE A 87 -0.56 -21.59 15.92
C ILE A 87 -1.96 -21.01 16.18
N HIS A 88 -2.36 -21.00 17.45
CA HIS A 88 -3.30 -20.02 17.94
C HIS A 88 -2.55 -18.77 18.35
N GLU A 89 -2.87 -17.62 17.75
CA GLU A 89 -2.42 -16.33 18.30
C GLU A 89 -3.12 -16.11 19.64
N ILE A 90 -2.44 -16.56 20.68
CA ILE A 90 -2.84 -16.45 22.07
C ILE A 90 -2.49 -15.05 22.58
N LYS A 91 -3.30 -14.52 23.51
CA LYS A 91 -2.97 -13.28 24.21
C LYS A 91 -1.62 -13.43 24.91
N ARG A 92 -0.74 -12.46 24.72
CA ARG A 92 0.57 -12.37 25.41
C ARG A 92 0.47 -12.47 26.93
N LYS A 93 -0.64 -12.04 27.53
CA LYS A 93 -0.95 -12.17 28.95
C LYS A 93 -2.15 -13.09 29.12
N GLY A 94 -1.99 -14.19 29.86
CA GLY A 94 -3.08 -15.05 30.31
C GLY A 94 -3.36 -16.31 29.48
N GLY A 95 -2.73 -16.52 28.33
CA GLY A 95 -2.89 -17.78 27.59
C GLY A 95 -4.21 -17.93 26.82
N ASP A 96 -5.13 -16.98 26.95
CA ASP A 96 -6.44 -17.04 26.27
C ASP A 96 -6.37 -16.73 24.77
N LEU A 97 -7.33 -17.26 24.02
CA LEU A 97 -7.63 -16.83 22.67
C LEU A 97 -7.92 -15.32 22.60
N ARG A 98 -7.49 -14.69 21.49
CA ARG A 98 -7.75 -13.27 21.25
C ARG A 98 -9.23 -13.03 20.96
N TYR A 99 -9.90 -12.26 21.81
CA TYR A 99 -11.29 -11.86 21.65
C TYR A 99 -11.43 -10.34 21.51
N CYS A 100 -12.35 -9.89 20.66
CA CYS A 100 -12.68 -8.48 20.52
C CYS A 100 -13.95 -8.13 21.30
N GLN A 101 -13.79 -7.44 22.44
CA GLN A 101 -14.93 -7.01 23.26
C GLN A 101 -15.88 -6.03 22.54
N LYS A 102 -15.37 -5.24 21.59
CA LYS A 102 -16.19 -4.28 20.82
C LYS A 102 -17.02 -4.93 19.72
N CYS A 103 -16.53 -6.02 19.14
CA CYS A 103 -17.19 -6.72 18.04
C CYS A 103 -17.88 -8.02 18.48
N PHE A 104 -17.70 -8.42 19.75
CA PHE A 104 -18.22 -9.67 20.31
C PHE A 104 -17.86 -10.92 19.47
N THR A 105 -16.62 -10.98 18.99
CA THR A 105 -16.13 -12.09 18.16
C THR A 105 -14.67 -12.42 18.49
N TYR A 106 -14.28 -13.68 18.27
CA TYR A 106 -12.88 -14.08 18.31
C TYR A 106 -12.12 -13.45 17.15
N LYS A 107 -10.85 -13.14 17.38
CA LYS A 107 -9.96 -12.59 16.35
C LYS A 107 -9.19 -13.75 15.72
N PRO A 108 -9.34 -13.98 14.40
CA PRO A 108 -8.41 -14.82 13.66
C PRO A 108 -6.97 -14.31 13.83
N PRO A 109 -5.96 -15.14 13.49
CA PRO A 109 -4.58 -14.69 13.43
C PRO A 109 -4.44 -13.42 12.57
N ARG A 110 -3.55 -12.51 12.95
CA ARG A 110 -3.26 -11.25 12.24
C ARG A 110 -4.43 -10.25 12.13
N ALA A 111 -5.60 -10.55 12.70
CA ALA A 111 -6.75 -9.66 12.66
C ALA A 111 -6.71 -8.63 13.80
N HIS A 112 -7.01 -7.36 13.53
CA HIS A 112 -7.05 -6.31 14.55
C HIS A 112 -8.35 -5.50 14.47
N HIS A 113 -8.77 -4.95 15.60
CA HIS A 113 -9.94 -4.05 15.64
C HIS A 113 -9.48 -2.65 15.26
N CYS A 114 -10.03 -2.10 14.18
CA CYS A 114 -9.82 -0.72 13.82
C CYS A 114 -10.93 0.14 14.43
N HIS A 115 -10.53 1.14 15.23
CA HIS A 115 -11.47 2.09 15.82
C HIS A 115 -12.19 2.93 14.76
N ALA A 116 -11.47 3.45 13.76
CA ALA A 116 -12.04 4.28 12.70
C ALA A 116 -13.01 3.49 11.79
N CYS A 117 -12.66 2.24 11.45
CA CYS A 117 -13.54 1.34 10.69
C CYS A 117 -14.66 0.71 11.58
N ASN A 118 -14.59 0.86 12.91
CA ASN A 118 -15.43 0.26 13.94
C ASN A 118 -15.72 -1.24 13.74
N ARG A 119 -14.68 -2.02 13.39
CA ARG A 119 -14.78 -3.46 13.12
C ARG A 119 -13.42 -4.14 13.18
N CYS A 120 -13.42 -5.46 13.31
CA CYS A 120 -12.22 -6.28 13.09
C CYS A 120 -11.93 -6.45 11.60
N VAL A 121 -10.67 -6.20 11.24
CA VAL A 121 -10.14 -6.30 9.88
C VAL A 121 -9.15 -7.47 9.82
N LEU A 122 -9.30 -8.33 8.81
CA LEU A 122 -8.40 -9.46 8.58
C LEU A 122 -7.03 -8.97 8.09
N ARG A 123 -5.93 -9.59 8.57
CA ARG A 123 -4.54 -9.18 8.28
C ARG A 123 -4.38 -7.66 8.25
N MET A 124 -4.85 -7.00 9.31
CA MET A 124 -4.90 -5.54 9.35
C MET A 124 -3.48 -4.99 9.35
N ASP A 125 -3.18 -4.09 8.42
CA ASP A 125 -1.91 -3.37 8.41
C ASP A 125 -2.04 -2.04 9.14
N HIS A 126 -2.89 -1.16 8.64
CA HIS A 126 -3.18 0.12 9.27
C HIS A 126 -4.52 0.69 8.79
N HIS A 127 -4.98 1.75 9.46
CA HIS A 127 -6.03 2.59 8.92
C HIS A 127 -5.39 3.75 8.17
N CYS A 128 -5.61 3.83 6.87
CA CYS A 128 -5.02 4.87 6.05
C CYS A 128 -6.01 6.02 5.87
N VAL A 129 -5.71 7.14 6.52
CA VAL A 129 -6.55 8.35 6.48
C VAL A 129 -6.66 8.91 5.05
N TRP A 130 -5.58 8.79 4.27
CA TRP A 130 -5.49 9.27 2.89
C TRP A 130 -6.39 8.52 1.90
N MET A 131 -6.87 7.33 2.23
CA MET A 131 -7.86 6.58 1.44
C MET A 131 -9.20 6.41 2.18
N ASN A 132 -9.32 6.97 3.39
CA ASN A 132 -10.49 6.80 4.27
C ASN A 132 -10.94 5.34 4.41
N ASN A 133 -9.99 4.41 4.42
CA ASN A 133 -10.25 2.98 4.46
C ASN A 133 -9.11 2.27 5.21
N CYS A 134 -9.42 1.10 5.76
CA CYS A 134 -8.39 0.25 6.33
C CYS A 134 -7.60 -0.44 5.18
N VAL A 135 -6.31 -0.70 5.41
CA VAL A 135 -5.50 -1.60 4.58
C VAL A 135 -5.44 -2.94 5.31
N GLY A 136 -5.90 -3.99 4.66
CA GLY A 136 -6.02 -5.33 5.23
C GLY A 136 -5.92 -6.42 4.17
N HIS A 137 -6.27 -7.65 4.54
CA HIS A 137 -6.10 -8.85 3.72
C HIS A 137 -6.60 -8.69 2.28
N ALA A 138 -7.80 -8.16 2.10
CA ALA A 138 -8.48 -8.17 0.81
C ALA A 138 -8.12 -6.99 -0.12
N ASN A 139 -7.43 -5.96 0.39
CA ASN A 139 -7.06 -4.78 -0.41
C ASN A 139 -5.57 -4.39 -0.32
N TYR A 140 -4.74 -5.15 0.40
CA TYR A 140 -3.31 -4.84 0.54
C TYR A 140 -2.61 -4.75 -0.82
N LYS A 141 -2.89 -5.69 -1.73
CA LYS A 141 -2.29 -5.71 -3.08
C LYS A 141 -2.57 -4.41 -3.83
N VAL A 142 -3.84 -4.03 -3.97
CA VAL A 142 -4.21 -2.81 -4.72
C VAL A 142 -3.67 -1.55 -4.04
N PHE A 143 -3.59 -1.52 -2.71
CA PHE A 143 -2.91 -0.44 -1.99
C PHE A 143 -1.42 -0.37 -2.32
N PHE A 144 -0.70 -1.50 -2.29
CA PHE A 144 0.73 -1.53 -2.60
C PHE A 144 1.00 -1.11 -4.06
N VAL A 145 0.21 -1.62 -5.00
CA VAL A 145 0.33 -1.27 -6.42
C VAL A 145 -0.02 0.21 -6.67
N PHE A 146 -1.00 0.77 -5.96
CA PHE A 146 -1.24 2.21 -5.95
C PHE A 146 0.02 2.99 -5.53
N VAL A 147 0.67 2.61 -4.43
CA VAL A 147 1.89 3.29 -3.96
C VAL A 147 3.02 3.19 -4.99
N VAL A 148 3.18 2.04 -5.65
CA VAL A 148 4.15 1.88 -6.76
C VAL A 148 3.88 2.89 -7.87
N TYR A 149 2.65 2.97 -8.37
CA TYR A 149 2.32 3.91 -9.44
C TYR A 149 2.36 5.37 -9.00
N ALA A 150 2.07 5.67 -7.74
CA ALA A 150 2.21 7.02 -7.18
C ALA A 150 3.68 7.45 -7.15
N VAL A 151 4.59 6.58 -6.72
CA VAL A 151 6.05 6.83 -6.78
C VAL A 151 6.51 7.02 -8.21
N LEU A 152 6.11 6.12 -9.13
CA LEU A 152 6.47 6.24 -10.56
C LEU A 152 5.98 7.55 -11.15
N ALA A 153 4.74 7.96 -10.89
CA ALA A 153 4.19 9.23 -11.35
C ALA A 153 4.96 10.43 -10.79
N CYS A 154 5.27 10.42 -9.49
CA CYS A 154 5.99 11.53 -8.86
C CYS A 154 7.43 11.65 -9.39
N LEU A 155 8.17 10.54 -9.50
CA LEU A 155 9.54 10.55 -10.02
C LEU A 155 9.59 10.92 -11.51
N TYR A 156 8.65 10.40 -12.32
CA TYR A 156 8.56 10.78 -13.74
C TYR A 156 8.26 12.28 -13.86
N SER A 157 7.26 12.79 -13.15
CA SER A 157 6.97 14.23 -13.18
C SER A 157 8.13 15.08 -12.64
N LEU A 158 8.90 14.59 -11.67
CA LEU A 158 10.07 15.30 -11.12
C LEU A 158 11.19 15.39 -12.16
N VAL A 159 11.45 14.33 -12.93
CA VAL A 159 12.41 14.36 -14.04
C VAL A 159 11.98 15.36 -15.11
N LEU A 160 10.69 15.35 -15.48
CA LEU A 160 10.12 16.30 -16.45
C LEU A 160 10.17 17.75 -15.96
N LEU A 161 9.91 17.97 -14.66
CA LEU A 161 10.07 19.27 -14.01
C LEU A 161 11.51 19.79 -14.10
N VAL A 162 12.50 18.96 -13.75
CA VAL A 162 13.92 19.37 -13.78
C VAL A 162 14.38 19.65 -15.21
N GLY A 163 14.00 18.82 -16.18
CA GLY A 163 14.39 19.04 -17.57
C GLY A 163 13.72 20.26 -18.21
N SER A 164 12.44 20.50 -17.91
CA SER A 164 11.76 21.72 -18.37
C SER A 164 12.35 23.00 -17.77
N LEU A 165 12.77 22.97 -16.50
CA LEU A 165 13.52 24.07 -15.87
C LEU A 165 14.90 24.30 -16.51
N ALA A 166 15.60 23.22 -16.88
CA ALA A 166 16.89 23.32 -17.56
C ALA A 166 16.74 24.02 -18.92
N MET A 167 15.72 23.65 -19.72
CA MET A 167 15.42 24.33 -20.99
C MET A 167 14.96 25.77 -20.81
N GLU A 168 14.20 26.07 -19.75
CA GLU A 168 13.81 27.44 -19.44
C GLU A 168 15.04 28.32 -19.15
N SER A 169 16.03 27.80 -18.44
CA SER A 169 17.26 28.54 -18.14
C SER A 169 18.08 28.91 -19.37
N GLU A 170 18.05 28.09 -20.43
CA GLU A 170 18.71 28.38 -21.70
C GLU A 170 17.95 29.44 -22.52
N LEU A 171 16.61 29.39 -22.52
CA LEU A 171 15.76 30.34 -23.26
C LEU A 171 15.69 31.73 -22.60
N ASP A 172 15.71 31.81 -21.27
CA ASP A 172 15.66 33.06 -20.48
C ASP A 172 16.92 33.91 -20.64
N GLN A 173 18.07 33.29 -20.97
CA GLN A 173 19.28 34.03 -21.36
C GLN A 173 19.10 34.82 -22.67
N GLN A 174 18.06 34.52 -23.45
CA GLN A 174 17.84 35.05 -24.78
C GLN A 174 16.70 36.08 -24.85
N HIS A 175 15.72 36.06 -23.93
CA HIS A 175 14.56 36.97 -23.93
C HIS A 175 14.16 37.35 -22.49
N HIS A 176 14.16 38.66 -22.18
CA HIS A 176 13.90 39.25 -20.86
C HIS A 176 12.40 39.33 -20.44
N ASP A 177 11.54 38.45 -20.94
CA ASP A 177 10.09 38.55 -20.72
C ASP A 177 9.58 37.74 -19.51
N GLU A 178 8.45 38.19 -18.93
CA GLU A 178 7.84 37.60 -17.75
C GLU A 178 7.52 36.11 -17.93
N ARG A 179 7.96 35.28 -16.98
CA ARG A 179 7.81 33.81 -17.00
C ARG A 179 6.35 33.40 -16.73
N PRO A 180 5.56 32.98 -17.74
CA PRO A 180 4.11 32.78 -17.58
C PRO A 180 3.74 31.61 -16.65
N HIS A 181 4.69 30.74 -16.29
CA HIS A 181 4.45 29.56 -15.47
C HIS A 181 5.27 29.49 -14.18
N LYS A 182 5.98 30.55 -13.78
CA LYS A 182 6.88 30.55 -12.62
C LYS A 182 6.19 30.04 -11.34
N THR A 183 4.96 30.49 -11.09
CA THR A 183 4.16 30.06 -9.92
C THR A 183 3.87 28.55 -9.94
N VAL A 184 3.59 27.97 -11.11
CA VAL A 184 3.33 26.52 -11.26
C VAL A 184 4.58 25.72 -10.95
N TYR A 185 5.75 26.11 -11.44
CA TYR A 185 7.03 25.47 -11.13
C TYR A 185 7.34 25.47 -9.63
N ILE A 186 7.12 26.60 -8.95
CA ILE A 186 7.36 26.71 -7.51
C ILE A 186 6.42 25.78 -6.74
N ILE A 187 5.11 25.84 -7.02
CA ILE A 187 4.11 24.99 -6.35
C ILE A 187 4.38 23.51 -6.63
N ALA A 188 4.68 23.16 -7.88
CA ALA A 188 4.99 21.79 -8.26
C ALA A 188 6.28 21.29 -7.62
N GLY A 189 7.34 22.10 -7.53
CA GLY A 189 8.57 21.73 -6.83
C GLY A 189 8.34 21.51 -5.33
N LEU A 190 7.61 22.42 -4.68
CA LEU A 190 7.25 22.32 -3.26
C LEU A 190 6.36 21.11 -2.95
N LEU A 191 5.59 20.63 -3.92
CA LEU A 191 4.77 19.42 -3.79
C LEU A 191 5.55 18.15 -4.14
N LEU A 192 6.12 18.08 -5.35
CA LEU A 192 6.69 16.86 -5.93
C LEU A 192 7.96 16.40 -5.21
N VAL A 193 8.84 17.31 -4.78
CA VAL A 193 10.09 16.92 -4.11
C VAL A 193 9.83 16.18 -2.80
N PRO A 194 9.13 16.77 -1.80
CA PRO A 194 8.85 16.06 -0.56
C PRO A 194 7.92 14.86 -0.76
N LEU A 195 6.94 14.95 -1.67
CA LEU A 195 6.04 13.84 -1.97
C LEU A 195 6.79 12.64 -2.54
N SER A 196 7.71 12.86 -3.49
CA SER A 196 8.54 11.80 -4.08
C SER A 196 9.40 11.11 -3.02
N LEU A 197 10.05 11.89 -2.15
CA LEU A 197 10.88 11.36 -1.08
C LEU A 197 10.07 10.53 -0.08
N ALA A 198 8.95 11.10 0.40
CA ALA A 198 8.08 10.45 1.37
C ALA A 198 7.48 9.14 0.82
N LEU A 199 6.96 9.16 -0.42
CA LEU A 199 6.38 7.97 -1.04
C LEU A 199 7.43 6.91 -1.38
N THR A 200 8.63 7.31 -1.79
CA THR A 200 9.72 6.35 -2.06
C THR A 200 10.16 5.63 -0.79
N PHE A 201 10.31 6.37 0.33
CA PHE A 201 10.59 5.76 1.63
C PHE A 201 9.45 4.83 2.06
N PHE A 202 8.20 5.27 1.89
CA PHE A 202 7.03 4.49 2.24
C PHE A 202 6.90 3.19 1.40
N LEU A 203 7.22 3.26 0.11
CA LEU A 203 7.29 2.09 -0.76
C LEU A 203 8.38 1.12 -0.32
N GLY A 204 9.57 1.64 0.02
CA GLY A 204 10.67 0.83 0.55
C GLY A 204 10.28 0.13 1.85
N TRP A 205 9.60 0.83 2.75
CA TRP A 205 9.07 0.28 3.99
C TRP A 205 8.09 -0.87 3.75
N HIS A 206 7.09 -0.67 2.89
CA HIS A 206 6.13 -1.73 2.57
C HIS A 206 6.76 -2.90 1.81
N THR A 207 7.77 -2.64 0.97
CA THR A 207 8.53 -3.71 0.31
C THR A 207 9.27 -4.57 1.34
N TYR A 208 9.92 -3.94 2.32
CA TYR A 208 10.56 -4.65 3.44
C TYR A 208 9.54 -5.52 4.22
N LEU A 209 8.37 -4.96 4.52
CA LEU A 209 7.30 -5.69 5.22
C LEU A 209 6.81 -6.91 4.41
N ILE A 210 6.60 -6.77 3.10
CA ILE A 210 6.23 -7.89 2.22
C ILE A 210 7.32 -8.95 2.22
N LEU A 211 8.60 -8.57 2.06
CA LEU A 211 9.72 -9.52 2.04
C LEU A 211 9.85 -10.34 3.33
N GLN A 212 9.29 -9.83 4.44
CA GLN A 212 9.32 -10.45 5.77
C GLN A 212 7.96 -11.01 6.20
N ASN A 213 6.94 -10.95 5.32
CA ASN A 213 5.54 -11.28 5.58
C ASN A 213 4.98 -10.68 6.87
N LYS A 214 5.33 -9.43 7.16
CA LYS A 214 4.86 -8.68 8.34
C LYS A 214 3.82 -7.66 7.92
N THR A 215 2.84 -7.43 8.78
CA THR A 215 2.09 -6.17 8.79
C THR A 215 2.86 -5.12 9.59
N THR A 216 2.50 -3.84 9.42
CA THR A 216 3.04 -2.74 10.24
C THR A 216 2.78 -2.99 11.73
N ILE A 217 1.61 -3.54 12.10
CA ILE A 217 1.28 -3.89 13.48
C ILE A 217 2.21 -5.00 13.99
N GLU A 218 2.38 -6.07 13.21
CA GLU A 218 3.24 -7.21 13.56
C GLU A 218 4.71 -6.79 13.73
N TYR A 219 5.20 -5.87 12.89
CA TYR A 219 6.53 -5.30 13.05
C TYR A 219 6.70 -4.64 14.43
N HIS A 220 5.80 -3.72 14.79
CA HIS A 220 5.89 -3.03 16.09
C HIS A 220 5.67 -3.97 17.27
N GLU A 221 4.78 -4.95 17.12
CA GLU A 221 4.57 -6.01 18.10
C GLU A 221 5.83 -6.85 18.32
N GLY A 222 6.55 -7.18 17.25
CA GLY A 222 7.83 -7.91 17.28
C GLY A 222 8.96 -7.09 17.90
N VAL A 223 9.09 -5.81 17.55
CA VAL A 223 10.09 -4.89 18.15
C VAL A 223 9.91 -4.80 19.67
N ARG A 224 8.65 -4.69 20.14
CA ARG A 224 8.36 -4.68 21.59
C ARG A 224 8.73 -6.00 22.26
N ALA A 225 8.41 -7.13 21.63
CA ALA A 225 8.74 -8.45 22.18
C ALA A 225 10.26 -8.68 22.24
N LEU A 226 11.02 -8.18 21.26
CA LEU A 226 12.48 -8.28 21.25
C LEU A 226 13.12 -7.46 22.38
N ALA A 227 12.62 -6.24 22.61
CA ALA A 227 13.07 -5.38 23.69
C ALA A 227 12.81 -6.02 25.07
N GLU A 228 11.67 -6.70 25.25
CA GLU A 228 11.33 -7.42 26.48
C GLU A 228 12.17 -8.70 26.69
N LYS A 229 12.57 -9.40 25.62
CA LYS A 229 13.27 -10.68 25.67
C LYS A 229 14.81 -10.58 25.56
N GLY A 230 15.39 -9.40 25.73
CA GLY A 230 16.85 -9.23 25.78
C GLY A 230 17.58 -9.57 24.47
N GLY A 231 16.94 -9.38 23.31
CA GLY A 231 17.64 -9.48 22.01
C GLY A 231 17.72 -10.87 21.37
N HIS A 232 17.03 -11.88 21.90
CA HIS A 232 16.94 -13.18 21.20
C HIS A 232 16.29 -13.05 19.82
N LEU A 233 16.93 -13.62 18.79
CA LEU A 233 16.50 -13.53 17.40
C LEU A 233 15.07 -14.06 17.23
N TYR A 234 14.12 -13.14 17.05
CA TYR A 234 12.72 -13.45 16.79
C TYR A 234 12.54 -13.74 15.30
N SER A 235 12.29 -15.00 14.95
CA SER A 235 11.83 -15.38 13.61
C SER A 235 10.33 -15.20 13.53
N HIS A 236 9.86 -14.45 12.53
CA HIS A 236 8.44 -14.20 12.35
C HIS A 236 7.79 -15.46 11.75
N PRO A 237 6.72 -16.01 12.36
CA PRO A 237 6.22 -17.34 12.02
C PRO A 237 5.64 -17.43 10.60
N TYR A 238 5.22 -16.29 10.03
CA TYR A 238 4.69 -16.21 8.68
C TYR A 238 5.76 -15.93 7.61
N ASP A 239 7.03 -15.73 8.00
CA ASP A 239 8.12 -15.59 7.04
C ASP A 239 8.51 -16.97 6.48
N LEU A 240 8.18 -17.20 5.22
CA LEU A 240 8.43 -18.45 4.49
C LEU A 240 9.52 -18.30 3.42
N GLY A 241 10.25 -17.18 3.45
CA GLY A 241 11.21 -16.79 2.41
C GLY A 241 10.62 -15.77 1.43
N ALA A 242 11.50 -14.93 0.88
CA ALA A 242 11.11 -13.74 0.12
C ALA A 242 10.12 -14.00 -1.03
N TYR A 243 10.34 -15.06 -1.81
CA TYR A 243 9.47 -15.41 -2.95
C TYR A 243 8.05 -15.79 -2.51
N GLU A 244 7.94 -16.71 -1.55
CA GLU A 244 6.65 -17.14 -0.98
C GLU A 244 5.92 -15.97 -0.31
N ASN A 245 6.66 -15.12 0.38
CA ASN A 245 6.11 -13.94 1.03
C ASN A 245 5.53 -12.95 0.01
N ILE A 246 6.23 -12.70 -1.10
CA ILE A 246 5.73 -11.84 -2.18
C ILE A 246 4.48 -12.46 -2.82
N ILE A 247 4.49 -13.76 -3.13
CA ILE A 247 3.33 -14.47 -3.71
C ILE A 247 2.12 -14.36 -2.78
N SER A 248 2.32 -14.47 -1.46
CA SER A 248 1.24 -14.35 -0.46
C SER A 248 0.50 -13.00 -0.48
N VAL A 249 1.08 -11.99 -1.14
CA VAL A 249 0.51 -10.64 -1.27
C VAL A 249 0.12 -10.33 -2.71
N LEU A 250 1.01 -10.53 -3.68
CA LEU A 250 0.82 -10.11 -5.07
C LEU A 250 0.13 -11.18 -5.94
N GLY A 251 0.06 -12.41 -5.47
CA GLY A 251 -0.50 -13.55 -6.20
C GLY A 251 0.57 -14.40 -6.91
N PRO A 252 0.19 -15.60 -7.36
CA PRO A 252 1.12 -16.54 -8.01
C PRO A 252 1.52 -16.13 -9.43
N ASN A 253 0.70 -15.31 -10.10
CA ASN A 253 0.98 -14.84 -11.45
C ASN A 253 1.72 -13.50 -11.43
N VAL A 254 3.01 -13.53 -11.73
CA VAL A 254 3.92 -12.37 -11.77
C VAL A 254 3.44 -11.30 -12.75
N LEU A 255 2.85 -11.69 -13.88
CA LEU A 255 2.34 -10.75 -14.88
C LEU A 255 1.17 -9.91 -14.35
N CYS A 256 0.46 -10.42 -13.34
CA CYS A 256 -0.64 -9.74 -12.69
C CYS A 256 -0.22 -8.91 -11.48
N TRP A 257 1.07 -8.84 -11.13
CA TRP A 257 1.52 -8.12 -9.93
C TRP A 257 1.27 -6.63 -10.01
N ILE A 258 1.46 -6.04 -11.18
CA ILE A 258 1.25 -4.61 -11.41
C ILE A 258 -0.18 -4.27 -11.87
N LEU A 259 -1.01 -5.28 -12.09
CA LEU A 259 -2.38 -5.06 -12.56
C LEU A 259 -3.32 -4.67 -11.41
N PRO A 260 -4.33 -3.82 -11.69
CA PRO A 260 -5.32 -3.37 -10.71
C PRO A 260 -6.32 -4.48 -10.36
N THR A 261 -5.86 -5.53 -9.68
CA THR A 261 -6.69 -6.66 -9.25
C THR A 261 -6.78 -6.72 -7.74
N ALA A 262 -7.99 -6.75 -7.20
CA ALA A 262 -8.25 -6.94 -5.76
C ALA A 262 -8.19 -8.42 -5.29
N GLY A 263 -7.70 -9.32 -6.16
CA GLY A 263 -7.54 -10.72 -5.81
C GLY A 263 -6.50 -10.92 -4.71
N HIS A 264 -6.83 -11.74 -3.73
CA HIS A 264 -5.96 -12.12 -2.61
C HIS A 264 -5.98 -13.65 -2.44
N ILE A 265 -4.92 -14.22 -1.86
CA ILE A 265 -4.81 -15.66 -1.63
C ILE A 265 -5.41 -16.02 -0.28
N GLY A 266 -6.29 -17.01 -0.25
CA GLY A 266 -6.88 -17.56 0.95
C GLY A 266 -7.93 -16.65 1.62
N SER A 267 -8.61 -17.17 2.63
CA SER A 267 -9.72 -16.48 3.31
C SER A 267 -9.29 -15.35 4.25
N GLY A 268 -8.00 -15.28 4.60
CA GLY A 268 -7.48 -14.39 5.64
C GLY A 268 -7.80 -14.84 7.06
N LEU A 269 -8.42 -16.02 7.23
CA LEU A 269 -8.72 -16.63 8.53
C LEU A 269 -7.61 -17.58 9.01
N ARG A 270 -6.82 -18.12 8.07
CA ARG A 270 -5.63 -18.94 8.31
C ARG A 270 -4.54 -18.53 7.34
N PHE A 271 -3.30 -18.58 7.81
CA PHE A 271 -2.10 -18.30 7.04
C PHE A 271 -1.11 -19.43 7.27
N ARG A 272 -0.39 -19.84 6.21
CA ARG A 272 0.70 -20.80 6.33
C ARG A 272 1.82 -20.22 7.19
N THR A 273 2.44 -21.09 7.99
CA THR A 273 3.52 -20.75 8.91
C THR A 273 4.71 -21.67 8.72
N SER A 274 5.87 -21.27 9.23
CA SER A 274 7.09 -22.09 9.20
C SER A 274 7.01 -23.35 10.07
N TYR A 275 5.97 -23.51 10.89
CA TYR A 275 5.73 -24.73 11.66
C TYR A 275 4.97 -25.79 10.85
N ASP A 276 4.12 -25.37 9.92
CA ASP A 276 3.38 -26.28 9.05
C ASP A 276 4.36 -27.10 8.18
N ASP A 277 5.44 -26.45 7.70
CA ASP A 277 6.49 -27.10 6.91
C ASP A 277 7.29 -28.13 7.73
N LYS A 278 7.49 -27.89 9.03
CA LYS A 278 8.20 -28.82 9.92
C LYS A 278 7.38 -30.09 10.18
N ILE A 279 6.07 -29.96 10.33
CA ILE A 279 5.15 -31.10 10.54
C ILE A 279 5.07 -31.96 9.27
N ALA A 280 5.03 -31.34 8.08
CA ALA A 280 5.06 -32.07 6.81
C ALA A 280 6.35 -32.91 6.67
N LEU A 281 7.52 -32.36 7.01
CA LEU A 281 8.79 -33.09 6.97
C LEU A 281 8.85 -34.26 7.97
N THR A 282 8.23 -34.09 9.14
CA THR A 282 8.20 -35.12 10.19
C THR A 282 7.25 -36.29 9.85
N THR A 283 6.19 -36.02 9.08
CA THR A 283 5.22 -37.06 8.66
C THR A 283 5.67 -37.83 7.43
N THR A 284 6.51 -37.28 6.55
CA THR A 284 7.09 -37.99 5.40
C THR A 284 8.32 -38.85 5.73
N SER A 285 8.80 -38.80 6.97
CA SER A 285 9.99 -39.54 7.45
C SER A 285 9.65 -40.74 8.34
N GLN A 286 8.36 -41.08 8.47
CA GLN A 286 7.84 -42.32 9.06
C GLN A 286 7.26 -43.21 7.96
#